data_AF-A0A2D3WGT4-F1
#
_entry.id   AF-A0A2D3WGT4-F1
#
_cell.length_a   1.000
_cell.length_b   1.000
_cell.length_c   1.000
_cell.angle_alpha   90.00
_cell.angle_beta   90.00
_cell.angle_gamma   90.00
#
_symmetry.space_group_name_H-M   'P 1'
#
loop_
_entity.id
_entity.type
_entity.pdbx_description
1 polymer ?
#
loop_
_entity_poly.entity_id
_entity_poly.type
_entity_poly.pdbx_seq_one_letter_code
_entity_poly.pdbx_strand_id
1 'polypeptide(L)'
;MMNLPNLLASTRIALAPLMFILLVNRDLALFEGLHVSWLDYFAALIFVIASATDFFDGYIARNWNQKTQLGAILDPLADKMLTLAAFLGLMMIDRANAWAIYLILTREFFITGLRVAAIGEGKNIA
;
A
#
# COMPACT_ATOMS: atom_id res chain seq x y z
N MET A 1 0.64 -21.35 -8.98
CA MET A 1 -0.74 -21.39 -9.49
C MET A 1 -1.52 -20.29 -8.77
N MET A 2 -2.21 -19.42 -9.51
CA MET A 2 -2.77 -18.17 -8.98
C MET A 2 -3.87 -18.44 -7.96
N ASN A 3 -3.60 -18.13 -6.69
CA ASN A 3 -4.61 -18.15 -5.64
C ASN A 3 -5.27 -16.77 -5.54
N LEU A 4 -6.54 -16.73 -5.15
CA LEU A 4 -7.32 -15.51 -4.96
C LEU A 4 -6.57 -14.40 -4.17
N PRO A 5 -5.83 -14.72 -3.08
CA PRO A 5 -5.06 -13.72 -2.34
C PRO A 5 -3.94 -13.08 -3.17
N ASN A 6 -3.26 -13.86 -4.02
CA ASN A 6 -2.18 -13.37 -4.88
C ASN A 6 -2.71 -12.41 -5.95
N LEU A 7 -3.93 -12.63 -6.45
CA LEU A 7 -4.59 -11.71 -7.38
C LEU A 7 -4.89 -10.38 -6.67
N LEU A 8 -5.39 -10.42 -5.44
CA LEU A 8 -5.73 -9.23 -4.65
C LEU A 8 -4.49 -8.43 -4.23
N ALA A 9 -3.39 -9.09 -3.85
CA ALA A 9 -2.11 -8.43 -3.61
C ALA A 9 -1.58 -7.76 -4.90
N SER A 10 -1.69 -8.44 -6.05
CA SER A 10 -1.24 -7.89 -7.34
C SER A 10 -2.07 -6.68 -7.78
N THR A 11 -3.39 -6.68 -7.53
CA THR A 11 -4.22 -5.51 -7.82
C THR A 11 -3.85 -4.34 -6.93
N ARG A 12 -3.52 -4.55 -5.65
CA ARG A 12 -3.04 -3.47 -4.76
C ARG A 12 -1.72 -2.87 -5.26
N ILE A 13 -0.78 -3.71 -5.68
CA ILE A 13 0.50 -3.27 -6.27
C ILE A 13 0.26 -2.39 -7.50
N ALA A 14 -0.77 -2.69 -8.31
CA ALA A 14 -1.15 -1.88 -9.46
C ALA A 14 -1.94 -0.60 -9.08
N LEU A 15 -2.79 -0.67 -8.05
CA LEU A 15 -3.61 0.46 -7.59
C LEU A 15 -2.78 1.53 -6.86
N ALA A 16 -1.70 1.15 -6.18
CA ALA A 16 -0.82 2.09 -5.49
C ALA A 16 -0.22 3.17 -6.42
N PRO A 17 0.47 2.83 -7.54
CA PRO A 17 0.97 3.83 -8.48
C PRO A 17 -0.16 4.56 -9.22
N LEU A 18 -1.29 3.91 -9.48
CA LEU A 18 -2.46 4.57 -10.07
C LEU A 18 -2.98 5.71 -9.17
N MET A 19 -3.13 5.43 -7.87
CA MET A 19 -3.54 6.42 -6.88
C MET A 19 -2.52 7.55 -6.73
N PHE A 20 -1.23 7.22 -6.73
CA PHE A 20 -0.17 8.24 -6.74
C PHE A 20 -0.24 9.16 -7.97
N ILE A 21 -0.43 8.59 -9.16
CA ILE A 21 -0.56 9.38 -10.40
C ILE A 21 -1.79 10.29 -10.32
N LEU A 22 -2.92 9.80 -9.81
CA LEU A 22 -4.13 10.62 -9.63
C LEU A 22 -3.91 11.78 -8.66
N LEU A 23 -3.09 11.61 -7.62
CA LEU A 23 -2.77 12.68 -6.67
C LEU A 23 -1.80 13.70 -7.26
N VAL A 24 -0.76 13.26 -7.97
CA VAL A 24 0.37 14.12 -8.39
C VAL A 24 0.15 14.73 -9.78
N ASN A 25 -0.27 13.94 -10.76
CA ASN A 25 -0.40 14.38 -12.15
C ASN A 25 -1.80 14.94 -12.43
N ARG A 26 -2.14 16.02 -11.70
CA ARG A 26 -3.45 16.69 -11.80
C ARG A 26 -3.65 17.41 -13.14
N ASP A 27 -2.55 17.83 -13.77
CA ASP A 27 -2.52 18.57 -15.03
C ASP A 27 -2.49 17.68 -16.28
N LEU A 28 -2.69 16.38 -16.13
CA LEU A 28 -2.68 15.46 -17.26
C LEU A 28 -3.86 15.79 -18.20
N ALA A 29 -3.62 15.83 -19.51
CA ALA A 29 -4.66 16.13 -20.52
C ALA A 29 -5.92 15.23 -20.42
N LEU A 30 -5.77 14.05 -19.82
CA LEU A 30 -6.87 13.12 -19.54
C LEU A 30 -7.85 13.62 -18.45
N PHE A 31 -7.44 14.58 -17.63
CA PHE A 31 -8.23 15.13 -16.51
C PHE A 31 -8.67 16.58 -16.77
N GLU A 32 -8.42 17.12 -17.97
CA GLU A 32 -8.92 18.44 -18.36
C GLU A 32 -10.43 18.54 -18.21
N GLY A 33 -10.90 19.51 -17.41
CA GLY A 33 -12.32 19.75 -17.14
C GLY A 33 -12.86 19.11 -15.85
N LEU A 34 -12.08 18.26 -15.16
CA LEU A 34 -12.46 17.75 -13.84
C LEU A 34 -11.99 18.70 -12.74
N HIS A 35 -12.87 18.98 -11.77
CA HIS A 35 -12.48 19.75 -10.59
C HIS A 35 -11.52 18.92 -9.72
N VAL A 36 -10.48 19.57 -9.20
CA VAL A 36 -9.42 18.93 -8.39
C VAL A 36 -9.96 18.10 -7.23
N SER A 37 -11.07 18.54 -6.63
CA SER A 37 -11.75 17.82 -5.54
C SER A 37 -12.22 16.42 -5.93
N TRP A 38 -12.65 16.21 -7.19
CA TRP A 38 -13.06 14.89 -7.66
C TRP A 38 -11.88 13.92 -7.75
N LEU A 39 -10.71 14.40 -8.18
CA LEU A 39 -9.48 13.62 -8.19
C LEU A 39 -9.09 13.18 -6.77
N ASP A 40 -9.23 14.08 -5.78
CA ASP A 40 -8.99 13.75 -4.37
C ASP A 40 -9.98 12.68 -3.86
N TYR A 41 -11.27 12.77 -4.20
CA TYR A 41 -12.27 11.76 -3.85
C TYR A 41 -11.99 10.40 -4.51
N PHE A 42 -11.58 10.38 -5.78
CA PHE A 42 -11.22 9.14 -6.47
C PHE A 42 -9.96 8.50 -5.88
N ALA A 43 -8.93 9.29 -5.58
CA ALA A 43 -7.72 8.80 -4.91
C ALA A 43 -8.05 8.21 -3.53
N ALA A 44 -8.89 8.90 -2.74
CA ALA A 44 -9.38 8.41 -1.46
C ALA A 44 -10.19 7.11 -1.60
N LEU A 45 -11.07 7.02 -2.60
CA LEU A 45 -11.86 5.82 -2.87
C LEU A 45 -10.96 4.63 -3.24
N ILE A 46 -9.95 4.84 -4.10
CA ILE A 46 -8.98 3.79 -4.45
C ILE A 46 -8.23 3.33 -3.21
N PHE A 47 -7.79 4.26 -2.37
CA PHE A 47 -7.11 3.93 -1.12
C PHE A 47 -8.00 3.07 -0.21
N VAL A 48 -9.26 3.46 0.01
CA VAL A 48 -10.20 2.69 0.83
C VAL A 48 -10.44 1.30 0.25
N ILE A 49 -10.67 1.18 -1.06
CA ILE A 49 -10.88 -0.12 -1.72
C ILE A 49 -9.62 -1.00 -1.60
N ALA A 50 -8.44 -0.43 -1.83
CA ALA A 50 -7.17 -1.15 -1.78
C ALA A 50 -6.85 -1.64 -0.35
N SER A 51 -7.13 -0.82 0.67
CA SER A 51 -6.98 -1.21 2.08
C SER A 51 -8.04 -2.21 2.53
N ALA A 52 -9.30 -2.05 2.11
CA ALA A 52 -10.35 -3.04 2.41
C ALA A 52 -10.02 -4.40 1.79
N THR A 53 -9.46 -4.40 0.58
CA THR A 53 -9.06 -5.62 -0.12
C THR A 53 -7.98 -6.42 0.64
N ASP A 54 -7.07 -5.75 1.35
CA ASP A 54 -6.08 -6.38 2.26
C ASP A 54 -6.75 -7.10 3.43
N PHE A 55 -7.74 -6.46 4.03
CA PHE A 55 -8.45 -7.09 5.13
C PHE A 55 -9.14 -8.40 4.67
N PHE A 56 -9.73 -8.38 3.47
CA PHE A 56 -10.39 -9.56 2.91
C PHE A 56 -9.40 -10.64 2.46
N ASP A 57 -8.24 -10.31 1.87
CA ASP A 57 -7.25 -11.32 1.49
C ASP A 57 -6.66 -12.03 2.71
N GLY A 58 -6.39 -11.31 3.80
CA GLY A 58 -5.89 -11.85 5.05
C GLY A 58 -6.92 -12.72 5.76
N TYR A 59 -8.21 -12.36 5.68
CA TYR A 59 -9.31 -13.17 6.19
C TYR A 59 -9.44 -14.48 5.39
N ILE A 60 -9.43 -14.39 4.06
CA ILE A 60 -9.58 -15.54 3.16
C ILE A 60 -8.38 -16.49 3.26
N ALA A 61 -7.15 -15.95 3.33
CA ALA A 61 -5.93 -16.74 3.45
C ALA A 61 -5.86 -17.53 4.77
N ARG A 62 -6.41 -16.98 5.86
CA ARG A 62 -6.54 -17.69 7.14
C ARG A 62 -7.60 -18.79 7.09
N ASN A 63 -8.73 -18.53 6.41
CA ASN A 63 -9.85 -19.47 6.39
C ASN A 63 -9.68 -20.65 5.42
N TRP A 64 -8.95 -20.47 4.31
CA TRP A 64 -8.77 -21.51 3.29
C TRP A 64 -7.43 -22.25 3.35
N ASN A 65 -6.58 -21.96 4.34
CA ASN A 65 -5.26 -22.61 4.52
C ASN A 65 -4.35 -22.55 3.26
N GLN A 66 -4.64 -21.65 2.33
CA GLN A 66 -3.92 -21.50 1.07
C GLN A 66 -2.82 -20.43 1.19
N LYS A 67 -1.89 -20.64 2.12
CA LYS A 67 -0.67 -19.83 2.22
C LYS A 67 0.31 -20.28 1.14
N THR A 68 0.56 -19.43 0.15
CA THR A 68 1.66 -19.62 -0.80
C THR A 68 2.88 -18.82 -0.35
N GLN A 69 4.08 -19.33 -0.62
CA GLN A 69 5.33 -18.62 -0.30
C GLN A 69 5.42 -17.26 -1.03
N LEU A 70 4.87 -17.17 -2.25
CA LEU A 70 4.84 -15.92 -3.01
C LEU A 70 3.87 -14.89 -2.42
N GLY A 71 2.66 -15.30 -2.04
CA GLY A 71 1.69 -14.40 -1.39
C GLY A 71 2.24 -13.83 -0.07
N ALA A 72 2.89 -14.67 0.73
CA ALA A 72 3.50 -14.24 2.00
C ALA A 72 4.56 -13.14 1.85
N ILE A 73 5.19 -13.00 0.68
CA ILE A 73 6.15 -11.93 0.36
C ILE A 73 5.44 -10.74 -0.30
N LEU A 74 4.43 -11.00 -1.15
CA LEU A 74 3.71 -9.97 -1.87
C LEU A 74 2.77 -9.17 -0.97
N ASP A 75 2.13 -9.76 0.03
CA ASP A 75 1.19 -9.05 0.90
C ASP A 75 1.89 -7.90 1.69
N PRO A 76 3.03 -8.14 2.38
CA PRO A 76 3.75 -7.07 3.07
C PRO A 76 4.37 -6.03 2.12
N LEU A 77 4.70 -6.44 0.88
CA LEU A 77 5.21 -5.53 -0.14
C LEU A 77 4.10 -4.59 -0.63
N ALA A 78 2.93 -5.16 -0.94
CA ALA A 78 1.78 -4.42 -1.45
C ALA A 78 1.26 -3.40 -0.43
N ASP A 79 1.22 -3.76 0.86
CA ASP A 79 0.84 -2.86 1.95
C ASP A 79 1.77 -1.64 2.06
N LYS A 80 3.09 -1.88 2.01
CA LYS A 80 4.09 -0.80 2.03
C LYS A 80 4.02 0.08 0.79
N MET A 81 3.79 -0.51 -0.39
CA MET A 81 3.67 0.25 -1.63
C MET A 81 2.47 1.20 -1.60
N LEU A 82 1.32 0.75 -1.10
CA LEU A 82 0.11 1.57 -1.01
C LEU A 82 0.29 2.75 -0.04
N THR A 83 0.84 2.49 1.14
CA THR A 83 1.09 3.53 2.16
C THR A 83 2.16 4.53 1.73
N LEU A 84 3.25 4.06 1.11
CA LEU A 84 4.28 4.92 0.51
C LEU A 84 3.71 5.81 -0.59
N ALA A 85 2.94 5.23 -1.52
CA ALA A 85 2.29 5.98 -2.60
C ALA A 85 1.37 7.08 -2.04
N ALA A 86 0.59 6.79 -1.00
CA ALA A 86 -0.30 7.77 -0.38
C ALA A 86 0.49 8.92 0.27
N PHE A 87 1.50 8.60 1.09
CA PHE A 87 2.29 9.63 1.76
C PHE A 87 3.11 10.49 0.80
N LEU A 88 3.78 9.87 -0.17
CA LEU A 88 4.55 10.61 -1.17
C LEU A 88 3.62 11.45 -2.05
N GLY A 89 2.46 10.92 -2.44
CA GLY A 89 1.45 11.67 -3.19
C GLY A 89 0.99 12.91 -2.44
N LEU A 90 0.64 12.76 -1.15
CA LEU A 90 0.24 13.87 -0.28
C LEU A 90 1.37 14.89 -0.04
N MET A 91 2.63 14.45 0.00
CA MET A 91 3.79 15.33 0.11
C MET A 91 3.94 16.19 -1.15
N MET A 92 3.83 15.59 -2.34
CA MET A 92 4.03 16.29 -3.61
C MET A 92 2.97 17.36 -3.91
N ILE A 93 1.79 17.25 -3.30
CA ILE A 93 0.72 18.25 -3.40
C ILE A 93 0.72 19.23 -2.21
N ASP A 94 1.80 19.25 -1.42
CA ASP A 94 1.97 20.09 -0.22
C ASP A 94 0.86 19.93 0.83
N ARG A 95 0.24 18.75 0.91
CA ARG A 95 -0.81 18.43 1.90
C ARG A 95 -0.28 17.66 3.11
N ALA A 96 0.94 17.14 3.05
CA ALA A 96 1.59 16.46 4.16
C ALA A 96 3.00 17.00 4.41
N ASN A 97 3.39 17.08 5.69
CA ASN A 97 4.70 17.56 6.09
C ASN A 97 5.77 16.48 5.83
N ALA A 98 6.84 16.86 5.11
CA ALA A 98 7.93 15.95 4.77
C ALA A 98 8.63 15.33 5.99
N TRP A 99 8.77 16.07 7.09
CA TRP A 99 9.35 15.56 8.34
C TRP A 99 8.47 14.50 9.00
N ALA A 100 7.15 14.70 8.98
CA ALA A 100 6.22 13.70 9.52
C ALA A 100 6.31 12.39 8.74
N ILE A 101 6.33 12.47 7.41
CA ILE A 101 6.48 11.29 6.54
C ILE A 101 7.83 10.62 6.78
N TYR A 102 8.92 11.39 6.85
CA TYR A 102 10.25 10.85 7.15
C TYR A 102 10.25 10.04 8.46
N LEU A 103 9.72 10.61 9.55
CA LEU A 103 9.65 9.92 10.84
C LEU A 103 8.83 8.62 10.78
N ILE A 104 7.68 8.66 10.09
CA ILE A 104 6.82 7.48 9.90
C ILE A 104 7.59 6.39 9.14
N LEU A 105 8.23 6.74 8.02
CA LEU A 105 8.97 5.78 7.21
C LEU A 105 10.18 5.19 7.95
N THR A 106 10.96 6.03 8.62
CA THR A 106 12.09 5.56 9.43
C THR A 106 11.64 4.58 10.50
N ARG A 107 10.54 4.88 11.21
CA ARG A 107 9.95 3.96 12.19
C ARG A 107 9.55 2.63 11.55
N GLU A 108 8.88 2.68 10.40
CA GLU A 108 8.37 1.50 9.71
C GLU A 108 9.50 0.58 9.24
N PHE A 109 10.55 1.15 8.65
CA PHE A 109 11.74 0.41 8.25
C PHE A 109 12.50 -0.15 9.45
N PHE A 110 12.62 0.61 10.53
CA PHE A 110 13.30 0.17 11.75
C PHE A 110 12.58 -1.03 12.39
N ILE A 111 11.25 -0.95 12.57
CA ILE A 111 10.45 -2.06 13.12
C ILE A 111 10.54 -3.29 12.22
N THR A 112 10.46 -3.10 10.90
CA THR A 112 10.56 -4.23 9.95
C THR A 112 11.95 -4.86 9.99
N GLY A 113 13.01 -4.03 10.00
CA GLY A 113 14.39 -4.49 10.06
C GLY A 113 14.68 -5.28 11.34
N LEU A 114 14.22 -4.76 12.49
CA LEU A 114 14.33 -5.47 13.78
C LEU A 114 13.59 -6.81 13.75
N ARG A 115 12.38 -6.86 13.19
CA ARG A 115 11.62 -8.11 13.07
C ARG A 115 12.38 -9.15 12.25
N VAL A 116 12.93 -8.75 11.11
CA VAL A 116 13.72 -9.65 10.24
C VAL A 116 15.00 -10.12 10.93
N ALA A 117 15.72 -9.21 11.61
CA ALA A 117 16.91 -9.55 12.36
C ALA A 117 16.62 -10.56 13.49
N ALA A 118 15.55 -10.35 14.25
CA ALA A 118 15.17 -11.24 15.35
C ALA A 118 14.71 -12.64 14.87
N ILE A 119 14.01 -12.71 13.74
CA ILE A 119 13.65 -13.99 13.11
C ILE A 119 14.92 -14.74 12.69
N GLY A 120 15.93 -14.03 12.16
CA GLY A 120 17.24 -14.60 11.80
C GLY A 120 18.02 -15.18 12.99
N GLU A 121 17.81 -14.63 14.19
CA GLU A 121 18.42 -15.13 15.44
C GLU A 121 17.59 -16.21 16.16
N GLY A 122 16.46 -16.64 15.60
CA GLY A 122 15.61 -17.70 16.18
C GLY A 122 14.77 -17.25 17.39
N LYS A 123 14.69 -15.95 17.68
CA LYS A 123 13.75 -15.41 18.68
C LYS A 123 12.39 -15.23 18.01
N ASN A 124 11.45 -16.11 18.36
CA ASN A 124 10.07 -16.06 17.90
C ASN A 124 9.37 -14.86 18.57
N ILE A 125 9.29 -13.73 17.87
CA ILE A 125 8.52 -12.56 18.32
C ILE A 125 7.10 -12.74 17.81
N ALA A 126 6.27 -13.39 18.63
CA ALA A 126 4.82 -13.44 18.49
C ALA A 126 4.18 -12.19 19.10
#